data_AF-A0A1B7K167-F1
#
_entry.id   AF-A0A1B7K167-F1
#
_cell.length_a   1.000
_cell.length_b   1.000
_cell.length_c   1.000
_cell.angle_alpha   90.00
_cell.angle_beta   90.00
_cell.angle_gamma   90.00
#
_symmetry.space_group_name_H-M   'P 1'
#
loop_
_entity.id
_entity.type
_entity.pdbx_description
1 polymer ?
#
loop_
_entity_poly.entity_id
_entity_poly.type
_entity_poly.pdbx_seq_one_letter_code
_entity_poly.pdbx_strand_id
1 'polypeptide(L)' 'MKTFGVVLAIIGLITAIISFNMDVSIPLVYGESVKDAGLAFDRQNYIIASLVVAVFGVLIVIFGNRKNK' A
#
# COMPACT_ATOMS: atom_id res chain seq x y z
N MET A 1 -16.60 10.06 11.67
CA MET A 1 -15.92 10.13 10.35
C MET A 1 -14.40 10.21 10.47
N LYS A 2 -13.85 10.97 11.42
CA LYS A 2 -12.38 11.00 11.65
C LYS A 2 -11.76 9.65 11.99
N THR A 3 -12.34 8.91 12.94
CA THR A 3 -11.82 7.58 13.33
C THR A 3 -11.75 6.64 12.14
N PHE A 4 -12.76 6.68 11.26
CA PHE A 4 -12.77 5.89 10.02
C PHE A 4 -11.63 6.30 9.08
N GLY A 5 -11.42 7.60 8.84
CA GLY A 5 -10.30 8.09 8.03
C GLY A 5 -8.93 7.73 8.60
N VAL A 6 -8.77 7.81 9.94
CA VAL A 6 -7.52 7.42 10.62
C VAL A 6 -7.26 5.93 10.47
N VAL A 7 -8.27 5.08 10.71
CA VAL A 7 -8.15 3.62 10.54
C VAL A 7 -7.80 3.29 9.09
N LEU A 8 -8.46 3.92 8.12
CA LEU A 8 -8.20 3.70 6.70
C LEU A 8 -6.78 4.13 6.29
N ALA A 9 -6.29 5.26 6.82
CA ALA A 9 -4.93 5.73 6.58
C ALA A 9 -3.88 4.76 7.19
N ILE A 10 -4.12 4.25 8.39
CA ILE A 10 -3.25 3.27 9.05
C ILE A 10 -3.20 1.97 8.23
N ILE A 11 -4.35 1.46 7.79
CA ILE A 11 -4.42 0.25 6.96
C ILE A 11 -3.62 0.47 5.67
N GLY A 12 -3.85 1.59 4.96
CA GLY A 12 -3.10 1.92 3.76
C GLY A 12 -1.58 1.98 3.99
N LEU A 13 -1.15 2.58 5.10
CA LEU A 13 0.27 2.66 5.47
C LEU A 13 0.88 1.28 5.76
N ILE A 14 0.17 0.43 6.51
CA ILE A 14 0.63 -0.93 6.83
C ILE A 14 0.75 -1.75 5.55
N THR A 15 -0.26 -1.70 4.68
CA THR A 15 -0.22 -2.41 3.39
C THR A 15 0.94 -1.92 2.53
N ALA A 16 1.23 -0.61 2.52
CA ALA A 16 2.38 -0.07 1.78
C ALA A 16 3.72 -0.65 2.26
N ILE A 17 3.90 -0.79 3.57
CA ILE A 17 5.11 -1.39 4.15
C ILE A 17 5.23 -2.87 3.77
N ILE A 18 4.12 -3.62 3.80
CA ILE A 18 4.09 -5.04 3.41
C ILE A 18 4.44 -5.18 1.92
N SER A 19 3.80 -4.39 1.05
CA SER A 19 4.08 -4.40 -0.38
C SER A 19 5.51 -3.99 -0.68
N PHE A 20 6.09 -3.08 0.09
CA PHE A 20 7.49 -2.71 -0.06
C PHE A 20 8.44 -3.87 0.30
N ASN A 21 8.05 -4.79 1.17
CA ASN A 21 8.87 -5.95 1.53
C ASN A 21 8.59 -7.20 0.69
N MET A 22 7.72 -7.11 -0.33
CA MET A 22 7.40 -8.26 -1.17
C MET A 22 8.64 -8.73 -1.94
N ASP A 23 8.99 -10.01 -1.77
CA ASP A 23 10.05 -10.63 -2.56
C ASP A 23 9.56 -10.82 -4.00
N VAL A 24 10.46 -10.54 -4.94
CA VAL A 24 10.21 -10.59 -6.39
C VAL A 24 11.13 -11.59 -7.08
N SER A 25 11.79 -12.43 -6.28
CA SER A 25 12.81 -13.37 -6.72
C SER A 25 12.17 -14.75 -6.90
N ILE A 26 12.37 -15.37 -8.06
CA ILE A 26 11.98 -16.77 -8.29
C ILE A 26 13.25 -17.63 -8.26
N PRO A 27 13.26 -18.73 -7.48
CA PRO A 27 14.38 -19.65 -7.47
C PRO A 27 14.40 -20.45 -8.79
N LEU A 28 15.49 -20.33 -9.55
CA LEU A 28 15.80 -21.29 -10.62
C LEU A 28 16.54 -22.49 -10.03
N VAL A 29 16.51 -23.62 -10.77
CA VAL A 29 17.34 -24.78 -10.42
C VAL A 29 18.80 -24.34 -10.35
N TYR A 30 19.47 -24.71 -9.25
CA TYR A 30 20.89 -24.42 -8.96
C TYR A 30 21.23 -22.98 -8.56
N GLY A 31 20.77 -22.53 -7.39
CA GLY A 31 21.40 -21.42 -6.63
C GLY A 31 21.29 -20.03 -7.23
N GLU A 32 20.74 -19.89 -8.44
CA GLU A 32 20.47 -18.61 -9.08
C GLU A 32 19.02 -18.20 -8.83
N SER A 33 18.84 -16.98 -8.35
CA SER A 33 17.54 -16.32 -8.30
C SER A 33 17.49 -15.23 -9.36
N VAL A 34 16.42 -15.27 -10.17
CA VAL A 34 16.12 -14.19 -11.12
C VAL A 34 14.97 -13.38 -10.57
N LYS A 35 15.06 -12.06 -10.76
CA LYS A 35 13.94 -11.17 -10.48
C LYS A 35 12.90 -11.36 -11.56
N ASP A 36 11.71 -11.78 -11.14
CA ASP A 36 10.59 -11.93 -12.04
C ASP A 36 9.94 -10.57 -12.32
N ALA A 37 9.79 -10.26 -13.59
CA ALA A 37 9.23 -8.98 -14.02
C ALA A 37 7.75 -8.86 -13.62
N GLY A 38 6.98 -9.94 -13.68
CA GLY A 38 5.58 -9.98 -13.27
C GLY A 38 5.41 -9.70 -11.78
N LEU A 39 6.15 -10.40 -10.92
CA LEU A 39 6.16 -10.16 -9.48
C LEU A 39 6.64 -8.74 -9.13
N ALA A 40 7.60 -8.21 -9.87
CA ALA A 40 8.04 -6.82 -9.72
C ALA A 40 6.93 -5.81 -10.07
N PHE A 41 6.17 -6.06 -11.13
CA PHE A 41 5.00 -5.25 -11.49
C PHE A 41 3.89 -5.36 -10.45
N ASP A 42 3.61 -6.56 -9.93
CA ASP A 42 2.61 -6.75 -8.86
C ASP A 42 3.01 -6.00 -7.59
N ARG A 43 4.27 -6.10 -7.17
CA ARG A 43 4.81 -5.33 -6.04
C ARG A 43 4.54 -3.83 -6.23
N GLN A 44 4.84 -3.31 -7.42
CA GLN A 44 4.62 -1.91 -7.73
C GLN A 44 3.14 -1.55 -7.68
N ASN A 45 2.27 -2.41 -8.20
CA ASN A 45 0.83 -2.19 -8.22
C ASN A 45 0.24 -2.17 -6.79
N TYR A 46 0.67 -3.09 -5.92
CA TYR A 46 0.28 -3.08 -4.51
C TYR A 46 0.78 -1.83 -3.77
N ILE A 47 2.00 -1.37 -4.05
CA ILE A 47 2.52 -0.11 -3.51
C ILE A 47 1.63 1.06 -3.95
N ILE A 48 1.30 1.16 -5.24
CA ILE A 48 0.45 2.24 -5.76
C ILE A 48 -0.95 2.19 -5.11
N ALA A 49 -1.57 1.01 -5.06
CA ALA A 49 -2.90 0.82 -4.47
C ALA A 49 -2.92 1.22 -2.98
N SER A 50 -1.92 0.79 -2.21
CA SER A 50 -1.81 1.11 -0.78
C SER A 50 -1.63 2.62 -0.53
N LEU A 51 -0.86 3.30 -1.38
CA LEU A 51 -0.65 4.75 -1.32
C LEU A 51 -1.96 5.51 -1.61
N VAL A 52 -2.72 5.07 -2.62
CA VAL A 52 -4.03 5.64 -2.94
C VAL A 52 -4.98 5.50 -1.74
N VAL A 53 -5.05 4.31 -1.13
CA VAL A 53 -5.88 4.07 0.07
C VAL A 53 -5.45 4.95 1.24
N ALA A 54 -4.15 5.09 1.49
CA ALA A 54 -3.62 5.97 2.53
C ALA A 54 -3.99 7.44 2.29
N VAL A 55 -3.87 7.92 1.04
CA VAL A 55 -4.25 9.28 0.64
C VAL A 55 -5.74 9.53 0.88
N PHE A 56 -6.62 8.60 0.48
CA PHE A 56 -8.05 8.72 0.76
C PHE A 56 -8.35 8.76 2.26
N GLY A 57 -7.68 7.92 3.06
CA GLY A 57 -7.78 7.97 4.52
C GLY A 57 -7.41 9.34 5.08
N VAL A 58 -6.28 9.90 4.64
CA VAL A 58 -5.81 11.23 5.04
C VAL A 58 -6.80 12.33 4.63
N LEU A 59 -7.31 12.29 3.39
CA LEU A 59 -8.31 13.25 2.91
C LEU A 59 -9.58 13.23 3.78
N ILE A 60 -10.06 12.04 4.16
CA ILE A 60 -11.23 11.91 5.04
C ILE A 60 -10.95 12.50 6.44
N VAL A 61 -9.73 12.35 6.96
CA VAL A 61 -9.34 12.96 8.24
C VAL A 61 -9.31 14.49 8.16
N ILE A 62 -8.73 15.04 7.10
CA ILE A 62 -8.59 16.48 6.89
C ILE A 62 -9.96 17.13 6.64
N PHE A 63 -10.77 16.57 5.73
CA PHE A 63 -12.04 17.17 5.31
C PHE A 63 -13.24 16.75 6.17
N GLY A 64 -13.18 15.61 6.86
CA GLY A 64 -14.25 15.12 7.75
C GLY A 64 -14.48 15.99 9.00
N ASN A 65 -13.71 17.07 9.16
CA ASN A 65 -13.82 18.03 10.24
C ASN A 65 -14.61 19.29 9.87
N ARG A 66 -15.08 19.43 8.62
CA ARG A 66 -16.08 20.45 8.28
C ARG A 66 -17.42 20.05 8.87
N LYS A 67 -17.58 20.30 10.17
CA LYS A 67 -18.89 20.48 10.79
C LYS A 67 -19.45 21.77 10.17
N ASN A 68 -20.22 21.62 9.09
CA ASN A 68 -21.03 22.73 8.60
C ASN A 68 -21.87 23.21 9.80
N LYS A 69 -21.78 24.51 10.08
CA LYS A 69 -22.62 25.20 11.05
C LYS A 69 -24.09 24.95 10.73
#